data_AF-A0ABD1D3A5-F1
#
_entry.id   AF-A0ABD1D3A5-F1
#
_cell.length_a   1.000
_cell.length_b   1.000
_cell.length_c   1.000
_cell.angle_alpha   90.00
_cell.angle_beta   90.00
_cell.angle_gamma   90.00
#
_symmetry.space_group_name_H-M   'P 1'
#
loop_
_entity.id
_entity.type
_entity.pdbx_description
1 polymer ?
#
loop_
_entity_poly.entity_id
_entity_poly.type
_entity_poly.pdbx_seq_one_letter_code
_entity_poly.pdbx_strand_id
1 'polypeptide(L)'
;MLKYKSLALLAVTACVVGVAYAIQVPQVQDQLSLASTDRQDVLPAYQSSPNGFTGASDQPRAYRPDTASLDFVYHNHDDMTRYLRATTARYPNLTALYSIGKSVQGRDLWVMVVSSSPYEHMLGKPDVKYIGNIHGNEAVGREILLHLIQYLITSYTTDPYIKWLLDNTRIHILPSLNPDGYAASKEGTCDGGQGRYNSRGFDLNRNFPDYFKQNNKRSQPETEAVKEWINKIQFVLSGSLHGGALVASYPYDNTPNAKICRSSSTCAVFHSYVSQPSLTPDDDVFKHLSLTYANNHAKMSRGVACKSASPSFENGITNGAAWYPLTGGMQDFNYVWHGCLEVTLEVSCCKFPPAYELRKYWDDNQLSLIKFLAEAHRGVQGFVMDPNGSPIEKAQLKIKGRDVGFATTKYGEFWRVLMPGVYKLEVFADGFVPRDVDFMVVEQHPTLLNVTMQPSKPSSAESSASQPELEVRPQKKKPSSVVALVRNPTRGPTTSTTTTATTISTSTATGKWRRRSICFRIILVLDCKIRNDGPYYRPIQSSQSQYRPQLAAPAAQTSLGGGGGSSSSSSSSSSDEGILATLSNGFNSLVNNIFG
;
A
#
# COMPACT_ATOMS: atom_id res chain seq x y z
N MET A 1 74.87 -0.22 5.55
CA MET A 1 74.04 -0.44 6.75
C MET A 1 72.88 0.55 6.74
N LEU A 2 71.65 0.07 7.00
CA LEU A 2 70.35 0.78 7.07
C LEU A 2 69.93 1.54 5.79
N LYS A 3 68.94 1.17 4.96
CA LYS A 3 67.56 0.63 5.10
C LYS A 3 66.63 1.45 6.00
N TYR A 4 66.01 2.48 5.40
CA TYR A 4 64.73 3.10 5.79
C TYR A 4 63.70 2.72 4.70
N LYS A 5 62.67 1.92 5.02
CA LYS A 5 61.30 2.36 5.38
C LYS A 5 60.62 3.21 4.31
N SER A 6 59.77 2.59 3.49
CA SER A 6 58.34 2.94 3.35
C SER A 6 57.66 2.05 2.30
N LEU A 7 56.35 1.85 2.50
CA LEU A 7 55.38 1.21 1.61
C LEU A 7 55.26 -0.32 1.66
N ALA A 8 54.77 -0.78 2.81
CA ALA A 8 53.85 -1.91 2.86
C ALA A 8 52.43 -1.40 2.55
N LEU A 9 52.02 -1.45 1.27
CA LEU A 9 50.62 -1.35 0.87
C LEU A 9 50.45 -1.76 -0.61
N LEU A 10 50.69 -3.03 -0.96
CA LEU A 10 50.33 -3.62 -2.27
C LEU A 10 50.63 -5.13 -2.27
N ALA A 11 49.90 -5.90 -1.47
CA ALA A 11 49.96 -7.36 -1.51
C ALA A 11 48.71 -8.02 -0.90
N VAL A 12 47.51 -7.61 -1.32
CA VAL A 12 46.29 -8.44 -1.20
C VAL A 12 45.42 -8.17 -2.43
N THR A 13 45.86 -8.67 -3.58
CA THR A 13 45.03 -8.71 -4.79
C THR A 13 45.39 -9.97 -5.59
N ALA A 14 44.95 -11.12 -5.10
CA ALA A 14 44.74 -12.33 -5.90
C ALA A 14 44.28 -13.46 -4.97
N CYS A 15 42.97 -13.73 -4.94
CA CYS A 15 42.34 -15.05 -4.75
C CYS A 15 40.91 -14.90 -4.20
N VAL A 16 39.94 -14.53 -5.05
CA VAL A 16 38.58 -15.09 -5.03
C VAL A 16 38.04 -15.00 -6.45
N VAL A 17 38.19 -16.08 -7.23
CA VAL A 17 37.40 -16.27 -8.45
C VAL A 17 36.16 -17.06 -8.02
N GLY A 18 35.10 -16.34 -7.69
CA GLY A 18 33.74 -16.87 -7.60
C GLY A 18 32.96 -16.33 -8.79
N VAL A 19 32.49 -17.21 -9.65
CA VAL A 19 31.66 -16.87 -10.81
C VAL A 19 30.31 -16.35 -10.29
N ALA A 20 30.20 -15.04 -10.13
CA ALA A 20 28.92 -14.35 -9.98
C ALA A 20 28.42 -14.03 -11.38
N TYR A 21 27.29 -14.63 -11.78
CA TYR A 21 26.50 -14.09 -12.88
C TYR A 21 25.95 -12.74 -12.44
N ALA A 22 26.66 -11.67 -12.78
CA ALA A 22 26.14 -10.32 -12.67
C ALA A 22 25.06 -10.16 -13.75
N ILE A 23 23.80 -10.02 -13.34
CA ILE A 23 22.76 -9.49 -14.21
C ILE A 23 23.13 -8.03 -14.46
N GLN A 24 23.74 -7.75 -15.62
CA GLN A 24 23.98 -6.38 -16.06
C GLN A 24 22.63 -5.73 -16.32
N VAL A 25 22.17 -4.92 -15.36
CA VAL A 25 21.18 -3.89 -15.61
C VAL A 25 21.85 -2.87 -16.55
N PRO A 26 21.31 -2.59 -17.75
CA PRO A 26 21.86 -1.54 -18.60
C PRO A 26 21.81 -0.23 -17.83
N GLN A 27 22.97 0.41 -17.64
CA GLN A 27 23.03 1.79 -17.18
C GLN A 27 22.43 2.66 -18.29
N VAL A 28 21.18 3.11 -18.09
CA VAL A 28 20.61 4.16 -18.93
C VAL A 28 20.96 5.47 -18.26
N GLN A 29 21.92 6.18 -18.86
CA GLN A 29 22.20 7.57 -18.57
C GLN A 29 20.89 8.38 -18.70
N ASP A 30 20.62 9.28 -17.75
CA ASP A 30 19.54 10.28 -17.82
C ASP A 30 19.74 11.20 -19.03
N GLN A 31 19.24 10.76 -20.18
CA GLN A 31 19.12 11.53 -21.41
C GLN A 31 17.75 11.19 -22.04
N LEU A 32 16.66 11.49 -21.33
CA LEU A 32 15.43 11.87 -22.00
C LEU A 32 15.69 13.25 -22.62
N SER A 33 16.14 13.28 -23.87
CA SER A 33 16.33 14.51 -24.62
C SER A 33 14.97 15.18 -24.83
N LEU A 34 14.72 16.24 -24.07
CA LEU A 34 13.76 17.27 -24.43
C LEU A 34 14.32 17.99 -25.66
N ALA A 35 13.98 17.49 -26.85
CA ALA A 35 14.16 18.25 -28.08
C ALA A 35 13.06 19.32 -28.17
N SER A 36 13.31 20.47 -27.55
CA SER A 36 12.75 21.73 -28.05
C SER A 36 13.48 22.06 -29.35
N THR A 37 12.79 22.02 -30.48
CA THR A 37 13.24 22.75 -31.67
C THR A 37 12.02 23.16 -32.46
N ASP A 38 11.87 24.48 -32.61
CA ASP A 38 11.10 25.11 -33.67
C ASP A 38 11.32 24.37 -34.98
N ARG A 39 10.23 23.89 -35.60
CA ARG A 39 10.17 23.67 -37.04
C ARG A 39 8.76 23.88 -37.54
N GLN A 40 8.59 25.02 -38.19
CA GLN A 40 7.58 25.28 -39.20
C GLN A 40 7.57 24.17 -40.26
N ASP A 41 6.36 23.87 -40.72
CA ASP A 41 5.96 23.35 -42.03
C ASP A 41 6.64 22.07 -42.55
N VAL A 42 5.85 20.98 -42.65
CA VAL A 42 5.39 20.35 -43.91
C VAL A 42 4.38 19.25 -43.55
N LEU A 43 3.10 19.49 -43.86
CA LEU A 43 2.03 18.49 -43.84
C LEU A 43 2.11 17.61 -45.09
N PRO A 44 1.98 16.27 -45.01
CA PRO A 44 1.64 15.45 -46.16
C PRO A 44 0.15 15.57 -46.47
N ALA A 45 -0.15 15.84 -47.74
CA ALA A 45 -1.49 16.04 -48.28
C ALA A 45 -2.43 14.85 -47.99
N TYR A 46 -3.57 15.14 -47.34
CA TYR A 46 -4.72 14.25 -47.29
C TYR A 46 -5.50 14.41 -48.61
N GLN A 47 -5.47 13.37 -49.45
CA GLN A 47 -6.28 13.35 -50.66
C GLN A 47 -7.77 13.38 -50.30
N SER A 48 -8.43 14.43 -50.77
CA SER A 48 -9.86 14.60 -50.75
C SER A 48 -10.55 13.60 -51.67
N SER A 49 -11.61 12.97 -51.17
CA SER A 49 -12.72 12.57 -52.03
C SER A 49 -14.04 13.01 -51.40
N PRO A 50 -14.94 13.63 -52.17
CA PRO A 50 -16.12 14.32 -51.66
C PRO A 50 -17.29 13.34 -51.54
N ASN A 51 -18.04 13.42 -50.44
CA ASN A 51 -19.50 13.41 -50.40
C ASN A 51 -20.01 13.22 -48.97
N GLY A 52 -20.94 14.11 -48.56
CA GLY A 52 -21.94 13.78 -47.54
C GLY A 52 -21.72 14.37 -46.16
N PHE A 53 -21.96 15.67 -46.02
CA PHE A 53 -22.39 16.29 -44.77
C PHE A 53 -23.66 15.58 -44.26
N THR A 54 -23.58 14.84 -43.14
CA THR A 54 -24.72 14.60 -42.24
C THR A 54 -24.21 14.56 -40.80
N GLY A 55 -24.94 15.22 -39.91
CA GLY A 55 -24.48 15.69 -38.60
C GLY A 55 -23.94 14.62 -37.66
N ALA A 56 -22.82 14.95 -37.01
CA ALA A 56 -22.31 14.21 -35.88
C ALA A 56 -23.27 14.41 -34.69
N SER A 57 -24.01 13.36 -34.36
CA SER A 57 -24.68 13.25 -33.08
C SER A 57 -23.64 13.15 -31.97
N ASP A 58 -23.69 14.12 -31.06
CA ASP A 58 -22.94 14.16 -29.81
C ASP A 58 -23.46 13.04 -28.88
N GLN A 59 -22.88 11.85 -29.01
CA GLN A 59 -23.16 10.69 -28.16
C GLN A 59 -21.83 10.13 -27.65
N PRO A 60 -21.71 9.79 -26.36
CA PRO A 60 -20.49 9.21 -25.81
C PRO A 60 -20.14 7.92 -26.56
N ARG A 61 -18.93 7.87 -27.11
CA ARG A 61 -18.44 6.76 -27.93
C ARG A 61 -18.38 5.49 -27.06
N ALA A 62 -19.32 4.58 -27.30
CA ALA A 62 -19.38 3.29 -26.62
C ALA A 62 -18.08 2.48 -26.81
N TYR A 63 -17.63 1.81 -25.74
CA TYR A 63 -16.48 0.91 -25.75
C TYR A 63 -16.56 -0.10 -26.89
N ARG A 64 -15.55 -0.13 -27.78
CA ARG A 64 -15.44 -1.10 -28.87
C ARG A 64 -14.45 -2.21 -28.50
N PRO A 65 -14.87 -3.48 -28.41
CA PRO A 65 -14.03 -4.58 -27.94
C PRO A 65 -12.86 -4.98 -28.87
N ASP A 66 -12.76 -4.41 -30.07
CA ASP A 66 -11.99 -4.99 -31.19
C ASP A 66 -10.71 -4.23 -31.56
N THR A 67 -10.21 -3.32 -30.72
CA THR A 67 -8.97 -2.60 -31.03
C THR A 67 -7.77 -3.14 -30.25
N ALA A 68 -6.59 -3.04 -30.86
CA ALA A 68 -5.30 -3.21 -30.18
C ALA A 68 -5.03 -2.14 -29.11
N SER A 69 -5.95 -1.17 -28.97
CA SER A 69 -5.92 -0.04 -28.05
C SER A 69 -7.15 -0.05 -27.13
N LEU A 70 -6.99 0.49 -25.92
CA LEU A 70 -8.04 0.79 -24.97
C LEU A 70 -8.46 2.26 -25.10
N ASP A 71 -9.75 2.53 -25.26
CA ASP A 71 -10.29 3.89 -25.36
C ASP A 71 -10.28 4.60 -23.99
N PHE A 72 -10.04 5.92 -23.98
CA PHE A 72 -10.12 6.74 -22.77
C PHE A 72 -11.57 7.08 -22.43
N VAL A 73 -12.30 6.06 -21.97
CA VAL A 73 -13.70 6.15 -21.50
C VAL A 73 -13.83 5.41 -20.16
N TYR A 74 -14.93 5.62 -19.47
CA TYR A 74 -15.23 4.85 -18.26
C TYR A 74 -15.72 3.44 -18.60
N HIS A 75 -15.07 2.43 -18.04
CA HIS A 75 -15.43 1.03 -18.27
C HIS A 75 -16.25 0.53 -17.08
N ASN A 76 -17.54 0.22 -17.29
CA ASN A 76 -18.34 -0.47 -16.28
C ASN A 76 -17.79 -1.89 -15.99
N HIS A 77 -18.38 -2.61 -15.04
CA HIS A 77 -17.87 -3.94 -14.65
C HIS A 77 -17.83 -4.94 -15.81
N ASP A 78 -18.83 -4.92 -16.70
CA ASP A 78 -18.92 -5.86 -17.81
C ASP A 78 -17.92 -5.50 -18.91
N ASP A 79 -17.77 -4.22 -19.24
CA ASP A 79 -16.80 -3.74 -20.21
C ASP A 79 -15.37 -3.98 -19.74
N MET A 80 -15.08 -3.70 -18.46
CA MET A 80 -13.80 -4.02 -17.83
C MET A 80 -13.53 -5.54 -17.87
N THR A 81 -14.51 -6.36 -17.51
CA THR A 81 -14.38 -7.83 -17.55
C THR A 81 -14.10 -8.33 -18.96
N ARG A 82 -14.80 -7.78 -19.96
CA ARG A 82 -14.61 -8.11 -21.37
C ARG A 82 -13.20 -7.74 -21.84
N TYR A 83 -12.74 -6.53 -21.51
CA TYR A 83 -11.38 -6.09 -21.81
C TYR A 83 -10.34 -7.02 -21.20
N LEU A 84 -10.42 -7.29 -19.89
CA LEU A 84 -9.44 -8.14 -19.21
C LEU A 84 -9.38 -9.55 -19.81
N ARG A 85 -10.53 -10.17 -20.08
CA ARG A 85 -10.59 -11.50 -20.72
C ARG A 85 -10.02 -11.49 -22.14
N ALA A 86 -10.37 -10.48 -22.94
CA ALA A 86 -9.86 -10.34 -24.30
C ALA A 86 -8.34 -10.12 -24.31
N THR A 87 -7.82 -9.32 -23.38
CA THR A 87 -6.38 -9.09 -23.20
C THR A 87 -5.66 -10.39 -22.86
N THR A 88 -6.18 -11.21 -21.95
CA THR A 88 -5.58 -12.53 -21.64
C THR A 88 -5.61 -13.48 -22.81
N ALA A 89 -6.68 -13.50 -23.59
CA ALA A 89 -6.76 -14.32 -24.80
C ALA A 89 -5.75 -13.88 -25.87
N ARG A 90 -5.47 -12.58 -25.98
CA ARG A 90 -4.56 -12.00 -26.99
C ARG A 90 -3.08 -12.07 -26.57
N TYR A 91 -2.80 -11.93 -25.28
CA TYR A 91 -1.43 -11.93 -24.73
C TYR A 91 -1.23 -13.00 -23.65
N PRO A 92 -1.49 -14.30 -23.95
CA PRO A 92 -1.48 -15.35 -22.93
C PRO A 92 -0.09 -15.60 -22.34
N ASN A 93 0.99 -15.25 -23.07
CA ASN A 93 2.36 -15.40 -22.59
C ASN A 93 2.79 -14.29 -21.61
N LEU A 94 2.07 -13.18 -21.57
CA LEU A 94 2.39 -12.04 -20.72
C LEU A 94 1.37 -11.80 -19.61
N THR A 95 0.22 -12.47 -19.68
CA THR A 95 -0.91 -12.16 -18.80
C THR A 95 -1.60 -13.40 -18.27
N ALA A 96 -2.13 -13.30 -17.05
CA ALA A 96 -3.04 -14.28 -16.47
C ALA A 96 -4.12 -13.54 -15.68
N LEU A 97 -5.38 -13.92 -15.91
CA LEU A 97 -6.52 -13.30 -15.24
C LEU A 97 -7.12 -14.27 -14.22
N TYR A 98 -7.33 -13.79 -13.00
CA TYR A 98 -8.04 -14.53 -11.97
C TYR A 98 -8.90 -13.60 -11.12
N SER A 99 -9.80 -14.18 -10.33
CA SER A 99 -10.66 -13.46 -9.39
C SER A 99 -10.23 -13.81 -7.96
N ILE A 100 -10.04 -12.81 -7.09
CA ILE A 100 -9.70 -13.04 -5.68
C ILE A 100 -10.94 -13.30 -4.81
N GLY A 101 -12.13 -13.15 -5.39
CA GLY A 101 -13.40 -13.27 -4.68
C GLY A 101 -14.49 -12.51 -5.39
N LYS A 102 -15.62 -12.31 -4.71
CA LYS A 102 -16.74 -11.55 -5.25
C LYS A 102 -17.13 -10.42 -4.31
N SER A 103 -17.60 -9.33 -4.88
CA SER A 103 -18.27 -8.27 -4.13
C SER A 103 -19.56 -8.77 -3.48
N VAL A 104 -20.16 -7.96 -2.61
CA VAL A 104 -21.48 -8.27 -2.02
C VAL A 104 -22.55 -8.56 -3.08
N GLN A 105 -22.57 -7.85 -4.22
CA GLN A 105 -23.51 -8.09 -5.32
C GLN A 105 -23.04 -9.17 -6.32
N GLY A 106 -21.98 -9.92 -6.01
CA GLY A 106 -21.53 -11.05 -6.81
C GLY A 106 -20.63 -10.72 -8.00
N ARG A 107 -20.15 -9.47 -8.10
CA ARG A 107 -19.20 -9.06 -9.15
C ARG A 107 -17.81 -9.58 -8.83
N ASP A 108 -17.09 -10.08 -9.84
CA ASP A 108 -15.75 -10.61 -9.65
C ASP A 108 -14.74 -9.52 -9.27
N LEU A 109 -13.86 -9.83 -8.34
CA LEU A 109 -12.73 -8.97 -7.97
C LEU A 109 -11.53 -9.40 -8.81
N TRP A 110 -11.52 -8.91 -10.06
CA TRP A 110 -10.53 -9.29 -11.06
C TRP A 110 -9.13 -8.76 -10.74
N VAL A 111 -8.15 -9.65 -10.88
CA VAL A 111 -6.72 -9.35 -10.85
C VAL A 111 -6.09 -9.81 -12.16
N MET A 112 -5.41 -8.89 -12.84
CA MET A 112 -4.56 -9.20 -13.99
C MET A 112 -3.11 -9.33 -13.53
N VAL A 113 -2.51 -10.49 -13.72
CA VAL A 113 -1.04 -10.64 -13.69
C VAL A 113 -0.48 -10.14 -15.00
N VAL A 114 0.57 -9.32 -14.94
CA VAL A 114 1.36 -8.90 -16.11
C VAL A 114 2.83 -9.21 -15.83
N SER A 115 3.40 -10.17 -16.56
CA SER A 115 4.78 -10.66 -16.40
C SER A 115 5.16 -11.56 -17.56
N SER A 116 6.46 -11.69 -17.85
CA SER A 116 7.02 -12.73 -18.74
C SER A 116 6.74 -14.17 -18.30
N SER A 117 6.37 -14.36 -17.03
CA SER A 117 6.01 -15.65 -16.43
C SER A 117 4.71 -15.51 -15.61
N PRO A 118 3.53 -15.39 -16.26
CA PRO A 118 2.32 -14.95 -15.57
C PRO A 118 1.65 -16.06 -14.72
N TYR A 119 1.74 -17.32 -15.15
CA TYR A 119 1.05 -18.45 -14.49
C TYR A 119 1.79 -19.00 -13.26
N GLU A 120 3.11 -18.84 -13.19
CA GLU A 120 3.93 -19.42 -12.13
C GLU A 120 4.89 -18.40 -11.55
N HIS A 121 5.11 -18.50 -10.23
CA HIS A 121 6.14 -17.72 -9.54
C HIS A 121 7.51 -18.25 -9.94
N MET A 122 8.38 -17.35 -10.39
CA MET A 122 9.77 -17.66 -10.73
C MET A 122 10.69 -17.22 -9.60
N LEU A 123 11.67 -18.07 -9.26
CA LEU A 123 12.59 -17.76 -8.17
C LEU A 123 13.32 -16.44 -8.39
N GLY A 124 13.41 -15.63 -7.34
CA GLY A 124 14.03 -14.31 -7.32
C GLY A 124 13.17 -13.18 -7.89
N LYS A 125 12.01 -13.45 -8.50
CA LYS A 125 11.12 -12.40 -9.01
C LYS A 125 10.16 -11.93 -7.92
N PRO A 126 10.20 -10.66 -7.47
CA PRO A 126 9.24 -10.18 -6.48
C PRO A 126 7.82 -10.10 -7.07
N ASP A 127 6.83 -10.50 -6.27
CA ASP A 127 5.42 -10.17 -6.52
C ASP A 127 5.13 -8.75 -6.00
N VAL A 128 4.55 -7.91 -6.86
CA VAL A 128 4.12 -6.53 -6.54
C VAL A 128 2.67 -6.34 -6.94
N LYS A 129 1.99 -5.34 -6.35
CA LYS A 129 0.59 -5.10 -6.69
C LYS A 129 0.18 -3.63 -6.77
N TYR A 130 -0.83 -3.39 -7.61
CA TYR A 130 -1.64 -2.17 -7.56
C TYR A 130 -3.10 -2.53 -7.30
N ILE A 131 -3.76 -1.73 -6.47
CA ILE A 131 -5.18 -1.83 -6.17
C ILE A 131 -5.82 -0.49 -6.46
N GLY A 132 -6.87 -0.48 -7.27
CA GLY A 132 -7.66 0.71 -7.57
C GLY A 132 -9.07 0.61 -7.01
N ASN A 133 -9.68 1.79 -6.82
CA ASN A 133 -11.13 1.92 -6.69
C ASN A 133 -11.73 1.09 -5.54
N ILE A 134 -11.03 1.08 -4.40
CA ILE A 134 -11.57 0.63 -3.09
C ILE A 134 -12.73 1.51 -2.63
N HIS A 135 -12.70 2.79 -3.01
CA HIS A 135 -13.86 3.69 -2.97
C HIS A 135 -14.43 3.78 -4.37
N GLY A 136 -15.68 3.37 -4.56
CA GLY A 136 -16.25 3.18 -5.89
C GLY A 136 -16.37 4.48 -6.71
N ASN A 137 -16.56 5.62 -6.05
CA ASN A 137 -16.61 6.93 -6.69
C ASN A 137 -15.24 7.54 -7.01
N GLU A 138 -14.14 6.88 -6.61
CA GLU A 138 -12.77 7.31 -6.92
C GLU A 138 -12.32 6.55 -8.17
N ALA A 139 -12.78 7.04 -9.33
CA ALA A 139 -12.80 6.29 -10.58
C ALA A 139 -11.50 6.37 -11.39
N VAL A 140 -10.67 7.41 -11.19
CA VAL A 140 -9.43 7.60 -11.96
C VAL A 140 -8.48 6.42 -11.80
N GLY A 141 -8.30 5.94 -10.56
CA GLY A 141 -7.44 4.79 -10.25
C GLY A 141 -7.83 3.52 -11.02
N ARG A 142 -9.13 3.28 -11.22
CA ARG A 142 -9.63 2.15 -12.02
C ARG A 142 -9.13 2.23 -13.45
N GLU A 143 -9.37 3.36 -14.11
CA GLU A 143 -9.07 3.52 -15.54
C GLU A 143 -7.57 3.55 -15.80
N ILE A 144 -6.77 4.26 -14.99
CA ILE A 144 -5.31 4.30 -15.21
C ILE A 144 -4.65 2.94 -15.00
N LEU A 145 -5.22 2.05 -14.17
CA LEU A 145 -4.74 0.67 -14.05
C LEU A 145 -5.09 -0.19 -15.26
N LEU A 146 -6.24 0.03 -15.92
CA LEU A 146 -6.55 -0.65 -17.19
C LEU A 146 -5.62 -0.20 -18.31
N HIS A 147 -5.31 1.10 -18.37
CA HIS A 147 -4.33 1.64 -19.31
C HIS A 147 -2.89 1.22 -18.98
N LEU A 148 -2.55 1.01 -17.69
CA LEU A 148 -1.26 0.44 -17.29
C LEU A 148 -1.10 -0.97 -17.83
N ILE A 149 -2.12 -1.82 -17.71
CA ILE A 149 -2.13 -3.17 -18.31
C ILE A 149 -1.86 -3.08 -19.82
N GLN A 150 -2.60 -2.22 -20.53
CA GLN A 150 -2.44 -2.01 -21.97
C GLN A 150 -1.01 -1.58 -22.32
N TYR A 151 -0.47 -0.62 -21.58
CA TYR A 151 0.86 -0.08 -21.83
C TYR A 151 1.95 -1.15 -21.63
N LEU A 152 1.91 -1.87 -20.52
CA LEU A 152 2.91 -2.89 -20.19
C LEU A 152 2.98 -3.99 -21.26
N ILE A 153 1.83 -4.51 -21.71
CA ILE A 153 1.79 -5.59 -22.71
C ILE A 153 2.22 -5.11 -24.11
N THR A 154 1.86 -3.89 -24.52
CA THR A 154 2.25 -3.39 -25.86
C THR A 154 3.67 -2.88 -25.92
N SER A 155 4.23 -2.47 -24.79
CA SER A 155 5.61 -1.96 -24.71
C SER A 155 6.65 -3.06 -24.48
N TYR A 156 6.23 -4.29 -24.13
CA TYR A 156 7.15 -5.39 -23.82
C TYR A 156 8.18 -5.71 -24.92
N THR A 157 7.81 -5.58 -26.19
CA THR A 157 8.73 -5.88 -27.32
C THR A 157 9.47 -4.65 -27.84
N THR A 158 9.09 -3.44 -27.41
CA THR A 158 9.56 -2.18 -27.99
C THR A 158 10.35 -1.31 -27.00
N ASP A 159 10.05 -1.41 -25.71
CA ASP A 159 10.71 -0.66 -24.64
C ASP A 159 11.58 -1.63 -23.79
N PRO A 160 12.92 -1.52 -23.86
CA PRO A 160 13.83 -2.37 -23.08
C PRO A 160 13.63 -2.30 -21.57
N TYR A 161 13.20 -1.15 -21.04
CA TYR A 161 12.97 -0.97 -19.61
C TYR A 161 11.69 -1.69 -19.17
N ILE A 162 10.61 -1.59 -19.95
CA ILE A 162 9.39 -2.36 -19.68
C ILE A 162 9.63 -3.86 -19.85
N LYS A 163 10.41 -4.25 -20.87
CA LYS A 163 10.86 -5.63 -21.02
C LYS A 163 11.57 -6.12 -19.76
N TRP A 164 12.58 -5.39 -19.29
CA TRP A 164 13.31 -5.74 -18.07
C TRP A 164 12.38 -5.82 -16.86
N LEU A 165 11.45 -4.88 -16.72
CA LEU A 165 10.50 -4.87 -15.60
C LEU A 165 9.62 -6.13 -15.61
N LEU A 166 9.05 -6.52 -16.76
CA LEU A 166 8.21 -7.72 -16.87
C LEU A 166 9.01 -9.04 -16.87
N ASP A 167 10.27 -9.00 -17.28
CA ASP A 167 11.20 -10.13 -17.17
C ASP A 167 11.55 -10.42 -15.72
N ASN A 168 11.63 -9.41 -14.86
CA ASN A 168 12.13 -9.55 -13.49
C ASN A 168 11.04 -9.40 -12.41
N THR A 169 9.83 -8.96 -12.75
CA THR A 169 8.76 -8.70 -11.77
C THR A 169 7.50 -9.45 -12.13
N ARG A 170 6.74 -9.86 -11.11
CA ARG A 170 5.39 -10.37 -11.26
C ARG A 170 4.38 -9.34 -10.75
N ILE A 171 3.77 -8.61 -11.67
CA ILE A 171 2.91 -7.46 -11.35
C ILE A 171 1.46 -7.92 -11.31
N HIS A 172 0.79 -7.67 -10.19
CA HIS A 172 -0.63 -7.96 -10.01
C HIS A 172 -1.45 -6.67 -9.96
N ILE A 173 -2.41 -6.52 -10.87
CA ILE A 173 -3.22 -5.30 -10.98
C ILE A 173 -4.67 -5.65 -10.71
N LEU A 174 -5.24 -5.06 -9.65
CA LEU A 174 -6.65 -5.14 -9.28
C LEU A 174 -7.31 -3.79 -9.60
N PRO A 175 -7.97 -3.61 -10.75
CA PRO A 175 -8.48 -2.29 -11.16
C PRO A 175 -9.63 -1.77 -10.29
N SER A 176 -10.47 -2.65 -9.73
CA SER A 176 -11.62 -2.26 -8.92
C SER A 176 -11.89 -3.24 -7.78
N LEU A 177 -11.58 -2.80 -6.56
CA LEU A 177 -11.90 -3.54 -5.34
C LEU A 177 -13.36 -3.35 -4.89
N ASN A 178 -13.97 -2.21 -5.23
CA ASN A 178 -15.38 -1.93 -4.94
C ASN A 178 -16.20 -1.70 -6.22
N PRO A 179 -16.40 -2.74 -7.05
CA PRO A 179 -17.15 -2.61 -8.30
C PRO A 179 -18.64 -2.31 -8.05
N ASP A 180 -19.17 -2.66 -6.87
CA ASP A 180 -20.54 -2.32 -6.45
C ASP A 180 -20.70 -0.83 -6.22
N GLY A 181 -19.76 -0.22 -5.49
CA GLY A 181 -19.72 1.20 -5.26
C GLY A 181 -19.58 1.96 -6.59
N TYR A 182 -18.68 1.51 -7.47
CA TYR A 182 -18.47 2.14 -8.78
C TYR A 182 -19.75 2.17 -9.62
N ALA A 183 -20.49 1.07 -9.66
CA ALA A 183 -21.76 1.01 -10.39
C ALA A 183 -22.84 1.96 -9.83
N ALA A 184 -22.74 2.35 -8.56
CA ALA A 184 -23.62 3.32 -7.92
C ALA A 184 -23.12 4.78 -8.00
N SER A 185 -21.93 5.00 -8.56
CA SER A 185 -21.32 6.32 -8.71
C SER A 185 -21.73 6.98 -10.02
N LYS A 186 -21.51 8.31 -10.10
CA LYS A 186 -21.90 9.12 -11.24
C LYS A 186 -20.74 9.98 -11.72
N GLU A 187 -20.47 9.93 -13.02
CA GLU A 187 -19.52 10.80 -13.71
C GLU A 187 -19.79 12.29 -13.46
N GLY A 188 -18.71 13.08 -13.36
CA GLY A 188 -18.74 14.50 -13.06
C GLY A 188 -18.89 14.82 -11.57
N THR A 189 -19.01 13.82 -10.71
CA THR A 189 -19.09 14.02 -9.25
C THR A 189 -17.70 14.12 -8.65
N CYS A 190 -17.14 15.33 -8.61
CA CYS A 190 -15.80 15.55 -8.05
C CYS A 190 -15.72 15.43 -6.53
N ASP A 191 -16.80 15.75 -5.83
CA ASP A 191 -16.84 15.84 -4.37
C ASP A 191 -17.94 14.97 -3.77
N GLY A 192 -17.55 14.11 -2.83
CA GLY A 192 -18.50 13.23 -2.16
C GLY A 192 -19.27 12.35 -3.16
N GLY A 193 -20.59 12.23 -2.96
CA GLY A 193 -21.47 11.44 -3.83
C GLY A 193 -21.71 10.00 -3.39
N GLN A 194 -22.57 9.32 -4.14
CA GLN A 194 -22.89 7.91 -3.95
C GLN A 194 -21.78 7.00 -4.46
N GLY A 195 -21.70 5.80 -3.89
CA GLY A 195 -20.79 4.76 -4.35
C GLY A 195 -19.39 4.74 -3.74
N ARG A 196 -19.08 5.62 -2.76
CA ARG A 196 -17.85 5.48 -1.95
C ARG A 196 -17.80 4.14 -1.20
N TYR A 197 -18.85 3.84 -0.46
CA TYR A 197 -18.97 2.64 0.37
C TYR A 197 -19.25 1.39 -0.48
N ASN A 198 -19.02 0.20 0.06
CA ASN A 198 -19.50 -1.02 -0.59
C ASN A 198 -21.04 -1.08 -0.54
N SER A 199 -21.66 -2.08 -1.18
CA SER A 199 -23.13 -2.15 -1.24
C SER A 199 -23.83 -2.44 0.10
N ARG A 200 -23.09 -2.75 1.16
CA ARG A 200 -23.60 -2.82 2.55
C ARG A 200 -23.39 -1.53 3.34
N GLY A 201 -22.87 -0.48 2.73
CA GLY A 201 -22.64 0.82 3.37
C GLY A 201 -21.38 0.88 4.25
N PHE A 202 -20.43 -0.05 4.09
CA PHE A 202 -19.16 -0.04 4.81
C PHE A 202 -18.06 0.66 4.01
N ASP A 203 -17.22 1.44 4.70
CA ASP A 203 -15.98 1.97 4.12
C ASP A 203 -14.92 0.86 4.17
N LEU A 204 -14.57 0.32 3.00
CA LEU A 204 -13.59 -0.76 2.89
C LEU A 204 -12.21 -0.33 3.41
N ASN A 205 -11.82 0.95 3.24
CA ASN A 205 -10.59 1.50 3.80
C ASN A 205 -10.74 1.94 5.27
N ARG A 206 -11.72 1.38 5.99
CA ARG A 206 -11.87 1.43 7.44
C ARG A 206 -12.27 0.07 8.02
N ASN A 207 -12.12 -1.01 7.24
CA ASN A 207 -12.65 -2.34 7.55
C ASN A 207 -11.57 -3.38 7.85
N PHE A 208 -10.29 -3.05 7.69
CA PHE A 208 -9.18 -3.93 8.02
C PHE A 208 -8.88 -3.91 9.52
N PRO A 209 -8.23 -4.96 10.07
CA PRO A 209 -7.62 -4.89 11.40
C PRO A 209 -6.72 -3.66 11.52
N ASP A 210 -6.68 -3.06 12.72
CA ASP A 210 -5.89 -1.86 12.98
C ASP A 210 -4.84 -2.15 14.06
N TYR A 211 -3.63 -1.66 13.83
CA TYR A 211 -2.49 -1.97 14.68
C TYR A 211 -2.58 -1.30 16.06
N PHE A 212 -3.18 -0.11 16.12
CA PHE A 212 -3.23 0.68 17.35
C PHE A 212 -4.52 0.46 18.14
N LYS A 213 -5.60 0.07 17.47
CA LYS A 213 -6.94 -0.05 18.08
C LYS A 213 -7.66 -1.28 17.57
N GLN A 214 -8.51 -1.84 18.42
CA GLN A 214 -9.39 -2.91 17.98
C GLN A 214 -10.44 -2.38 17.00
N ASN A 215 -10.44 -2.86 15.75
CA ASN A 215 -11.47 -2.56 14.77
C ASN A 215 -12.57 -3.63 14.78
N ASN A 216 -13.66 -3.37 15.50
CA ASN A 216 -14.76 -4.31 15.70
C ASN A 216 -15.84 -4.26 14.58
N LYS A 217 -15.55 -3.64 13.44
CA LYS A 217 -16.50 -3.60 12.33
C LYS A 217 -16.66 -4.98 11.70
N ARG A 218 -17.87 -5.30 11.25
CA ARG A 218 -18.13 -6.53 10.50
C ARG A 218 -17.29 -6.51 9.22
N SER A 219 -16.51 -7.57 9.01
CA SER A 219 -15.72 -7.69 7.80
C SER A 219 -16.60 -7.87 6.56
N GLN A 220 -16.19 -7.25 5.46
CA GLN A 220 -16.86 -7.27 4.17
C GLN A 220 -16.23 -8.31 3.24
N PRO A 221 -16.99 -8.88 2.28
CA PRO A 221 -16.44 -9.88 1.37
C PRO A 221 -15.27 -9.35 0.54
N GLU A 222 -15.29 -8.07 0.16
CA GLU A 222 -14.16 -7.44 -0.55
C GLU A 222 -12.90 -7.38 0.33
N THR A 223 -13.06 -7.03 1.61
CA THR A 223 -11.95 -6.98 2.59
C THR A 223 -11.40 -8.37 2.88
N GLU A 224 -12.25 -9.39 3.05
CA GLU A 224 -11.80 -10.78 3.26
C GLU A 224 -11.07 -11.33 2.03
N ALA A 225 -11.57 -11.05 0.81
CA ALA A 225 -10.89 -11.45 -0.42
C ALA A 225 -9.46 -10.89 -0.50
N VAL A 226 -9.25 -9.62 -0.11
CA VAL A 226 -7.92 -9.01 -0.07
C VAL A 226 -7.03 -9.62 1.01
N LYS A 227 -7.57 -9.85 2.22
CA LYS A 227 -6.81 -10.51 3.30
C LYS A 227 -6.35 -11.90 2.89
N GLU A 228 -7.23 -12.69 2.29
CA GLU A 228 -6.89 -14.02 1.78
C GLU A 228 -5.85 -13.95 0.66
N TRP A 229 -5.98 -12.96 -0.23
CA TRP A 229 -5.04 -12.75 -1.32
C TRP A 229 -3.63 -12.41 -0.84
N ILE A 230 -3.50 -11.47 0.09
CA ILE A 230 -2.21 -11.08 0.68
C ILE A 230 -1.61 -12.22 1.53
N ASN A 231 -2.44 -13.08 2.13
CA ASN A 231 -1.95 -14.26 2.83
C ASN A 231 -1.43 -15.38 1.89
N LYS A 232 -1.89 -15.40 0.63
CA LYS A 232 -1.48 -16.42 -0.36
C LYS A 232 -0.23 -16.04 -1.14
N ILE A 233 0.00 -14.75 -1.38
CA ILE A 233 1.10 -14.24 -2.19
C ILE A 233 1.92 -13.27 -1.36
N GLN A 234 3.22 -13.48 -1.32
CA GLN A 234 4.14 -12.62 -0.57
C GLN A 234 4.48 -11.38 -1.39
N PHE A 235 3.63 -10.35 -1.27
CA PHE A 235 3.86 -9.08 -1.92
C PHE A 235 4.97 -8.27 -1.26
N VAL A 236 5.88 -7.74 -2.07
CA VAL A 236 6.99 -6.89 -1.61
C VAL A 236 6.56 -5.43 -1.53
N LEU A 237 5.93 -4.94 -2.60
CA LEU A 237 5.55 -3.54 -2.78
C LEU A 237 4.10 -3.44 -3.27
N SER A 238 3.39 -2.41 -2.80
CA SER A 238 1.99 -2.17 -3.16
C SER A 238 1.68 -0.68 -3.33
N GLY A 239 0.78 -0.36 -4.25
CA GLY A 239 0.15 0.96 -4.33
C GLY A 239 -1.38 0.85 -4.31
N SER A 240 -2.04 1.63 -3.45
CA SER A 240 -3.50 1.75 -3.43
C SER A 240 -3.92 3.09 -4.01
N LEU A 241 -4.63 3.10 -5.13
CA LEU A 241 -4.99 4.31 -5.86
C LEU A 241 -6.35 4.86 -5.42
N HIS A 242 -6.36 6.14 -5.11
CA HIS A 242 -7.48 6.91 -4.56
C HIS A 242 -7.70 8.23 -5.32
N GLY A 243 -8.81 8.89 -5.01
CA GLY A 243 -9.12 10.22 -5.53
C GLY A 243 -9.78 11.12 -4.47
N GLY A 244 -9.61 12.42 -4.64
CA GLY A 244 -10.09 13.47 -3.72
C GLY A 244 -8.97 14.37 -3.22
N ALA A 245 -7.72 13.99 -3.44
CA ALA A 245 -6.53 14.80 -3.19
C ALA A 245 -5.48 14.55 -4.30
N LEU A 246 -4.32 15.22 -4.19
CA LEU A 246 -3.18 14.97 -5.05
C LEU A 246 -1.91 14.85 -4.20
N VAL A 247 -1.62 13.65 -3.71
CA VAL A 247 -0.55 13.35 -2.74
C VAL A 247 -0.25 11.86 -2.65
N ALA A 248 1.00 11.48 -2.41
CA ALA A 248 1.35 10.13 -1.96
C ALA A 248 1.37 10.09 -0.41
N SER A 249 0.39 9.41 0.17
CA SER A 249 0.24 9.24 1.62
C SER A 249 0.88 7.93 2.06
N TYR A 250 1.75 7.98 3.07
CA TYR A 250 2.48 6.81 3.56
C TYR A 250 2.21 6.49 5.05
N PRO A 251 2.46 5.23 5.48
CA PRO A 251 2.26 4.79 6.85
C PRO A 251 2.97 5.60 7.94
N TYR A 252 2.48 5.55 9.18
CA TYR A 252 1.18 4.97 9.56
C TYR A 252 0.02 5.91 9.26
N ASP A 253 -1.12 5.32 8.91
CA ASP A 253 -2.39 6.02 8.72
C ASP A 253 -3.05 6.39 10.06
N ASN A 254 -2.74 5.67 11.14
CA ASN A 254 -3.34 5.88 12.46
C ASN A 254 -2.29 6.18 13.55
N THR A 255 -2.76 6.58 14.73
CA THR A 255 -1.94 6.85 15.91
C THR A 255 -2.61 6.30 17.18
N PRO A 256 -1.84 5.85 18.21
CA PRO A 256 -2.40 5.32 19.46
C PRO A 256 -3.43 6.26 20.11
N ASN A 257 -3.15 7.57 20.06
CA ASN A 257 -3.93 8.60 20.75
C ASN A 257 -5.01 9.27 19.88
N ALA A 258 -5.31 8.74 18.68
CA ALA A 258 -6.27 9.37 17.79
C ALA A 258 -7.64 9.49 18.48
N LYS A 259 -8.19 10.70 18.63
CA LYS A 259 -9.62 10.84 18.92
C LYS A 259 -10.37 10.45 17.64
N ILE A 260 -11.39 9.60 17.75
CA ILE A 260 -12.14 9.09 16.58
C ILE A 260 -12.82 10.28 15.88
N CYS A 261 -12.28 10.76 14.76
CA CYS A 261 -13.01 11.65 13.85
C CYS A 261 -14.07 10.81 13.11
N ARG A 262 -15.33 10.94 13.51
CA ARG A 262 -16.46 10.34 12.81
C ARG A 262 -16.73 11.12 11.52
N SER A 263 -16.03 10.77 10.45
CA SER A 263 -16.40 10.96 9.03
C SER A 263 -16.86 12.35 8.55
N SER A 264 -16.72 13.43 9.31
CA SER A 264 -17.02 14.79 8.84
C SER A 264 -15.80 15.41 8.16
N SER A 265 -15.99 15.99 6.98
CA SER A 265 -14.97 16.76 6.24
C SER A 265 -14.39 17.90 7.08
N THR A 266 -15.18 18.51 7.98
CA THR A 266 -14.72 19.53 8.93
C THR A 266 -13.79 18.99 10.02
N CYS A 267 -13.93 17.71 10.39
CA CYS A 267 -13.08 17.06 11.40
C CYS A 267 -11.68 16.80 10.83
N ALA A 268 -11.60 16.36 9.58
CA ALA A 268 -10.32 16.12 8.90
C ALA A 268 -9.48 17.39 8.76
N VAL A 269 -10.11 18.51 8.39
CA VAL A 269 -9.42 19.81 8.28
C VAL A 269 -8.94 20.30 9.65
N PHE A 270 -9.74 20.22 10.71
CA PHE A 270 -9.28 20.64 12.03
C PHE A 270 -8.16 19.73 12.56
N HIS A 271 -8.26 18.42 12.33
CA HIS A 271 -7.24 17.47 12.77
C HIS A 271 -5.91 17.59 12.03
N SER A 272 -5.88 17.96 10.75
CA SER A 272 -4.62 18.12 10.00
C SER A 272 -3.71 19.22 10.58
N TYR A 273 -4.27 20.18 11.32
CA TYR A 273 -3.48 21.23 12.00
C TYR A 273 -2.91 20.80 13.36
N VAL A 274 -3.38 19.69 13.92
CA VAL A 274 -3.02 19.25 15.28
C VAL A 274 -2.43 17.83 15.33
N SER A 275 -2.56 17.07 14.26
CA SER A 275 -2.13 15.66 14.23
C SER A 275 -0.63 15.58 13.98
N GLN A 276 0.05 14.83 14.84
CA GLN A 276 1.49 14.56 14.72
C GLN A 276 1.71 13.35 13.80
N PRO A 277 2.84 13.30 13.07
CA PRO A 277 3.17 12.14 12.27
C PRO A 277 3.31 10.88 13.12
N SER A 278 2.82 9.77 12.58
CA SER A 278 2.93 8.44 13.18
C SER A 278 3.93 7.63 12.37
N LEU A 279 5.18 7.61 12.83
CA LEU A 279 6.30 7.09 12.05
C LEU A 279 6.36 5.56 12.10
N THR A 280 6.66 4.93 10.97
CA THR A 280 7.02 3.51 10.94
C THR A 280 8.52 3.31 11.21
N PRO A 281 8.93 2.08 11.57
CA PRO A 281 10.34 1.69 11.56
C PRO A 281 11.04 1.84 10.19
N ASP A 282 10.29 1.96 9.09
CA ASP A 282 10.79 2.14 7.72
C ASP A 282 10.37 3.50 7.12
N ASP A 283 10.22 4.54 7.96
CA ASP A 283 9.81 5.89 7.53
C ASP A 283 10.70 6.46 6.41
N ASP A 284 12.00 6.17 6.44
CA ASP A 284 12.96 6.54 5.41
C ASP A 284 12.62 5.93 4.05
N VAL A 285 12.31 4.63 4.02
CA VAL A 285 11.91 3.89 2.82
C VAL A 285 10.56 4.38 2.32
N PHE A 286 9.58 4.53 3.21
CA PHE A 286 8.25 5.01 2.81
C PHE A 286 8.25 6.43 2.24
N LYS A 287 9.06 7.33 2.81
CA LYS A 287 9.29 8.66 2.23
C LYS A 287 9.92 8.56 0.86
N HIS A 288 10.93 7.71 0.68
CA HIS A 288 11.55 7.48 -0.63
C HIS A 288 10.53 6.98 -1.65
N LEU A 289 9.78 5.92 -1.33
CA LEU A 289 8.75 5.35 -2.22
C LEU A 289 7.70 6.40 -2.62
N SER A 290 7.25 7.21 -1.66
CA SER A 290 6.27 8.27 -1.89
C SER A 290 6.83 9.38 -2.79
N LEU A 291 8.09 9.79 -2.56
CA LEU A 291 8.79 10.76 -3.40
C LEU A 291 9.04 10.23 -4.81
N THR A 292 9.38 8.94 -4.95
CA THR A 292 9.56 8.31 -6.26
C THR A 292 8.27 8.43 -7.08
N TYR A 293 7.10 8.22 -6.48
CA TYR A 293 5.84 8.45 -7.18
C TYR A 293 5.59 9.93 -7.46
N ALA A 294 5.67 10.78 -6.43
CA ALA A 294 5.29 12.20 -6.50
C ALA A 294 6.17 13.01 -7.44
N ASN A 295 7.48 12.75 -7.48
CA ASN A 295 8.46 13.45 -8.32
C ASN A 295 8.35 13.08 -9.79
N ASN A 296 7.92 11.84 -10.09
CA ASN A 296 7.68 11.40 -11.47
C ASN A 296 6.27 11.76 -11.97
N HIS A 297 5.40 12.26 -11.09
CA HIS A 297 4.06 12.71 -11.46
C HIS A 297 4.14 14.16 -11.94
N ALA A 298 3.43 14.50 -13.02
CA ALA A 298 3.57 15.80 -13.68
C ALA A 298 3.35 17.03 -12.77
N LYS A 299 2.54 16.88 -11.71
CA LYS A 299 2.11 17.99 -10.83
C LYS A 299 2.16 17.70 -9.33
N MET A 300 2.33 16.46 -8.89
CA MET A 300 2.09 16.07 -7.48
C MET A 300 3.16 16.67 -6.57
N SER A 301 4.43 16.58 -6.99
CA SER A 301 5.58 17.17 -6.29
C SER A 301 5.50 18.68 -6.05
N ARG A 302 4.67 19.41 -6.81
CA ARG A 302 4.45 20.85 -6.60
C ARG A 302 3.73 21.13 -5.28
N GLY A 303 3.07 20.13 -4.69
CA GLY A 303 2.42 20.24 -3.39
C GLY A 303 1.20 21.16 -3.35
N VAL A 304 0.68 21.55 -4.52
CA VAL A 304 -0.45 22.48 -4.63
C VAL A 304 -1.73 21.77 -4.17
N ALA A 305 -2.42 22.37 -3.20
CA ALA A 305 -3.69 21.86 -2.72
C ALA A 305 -4.76 21.88 -3.82
N CYS A 306 -5.60 20.84 -3.86
CA CYS A 306 -6.72 20.75 -4.80
C CYS A 306 -7.76 21.86 -4.63
N LYS A 307 -7.89 22.40 -3.41
CA LYS A 307 -8.82 23.48 -3.04
C LYS A 307 -8.14 24.42 -2.08
N SER A 308 -8.53 25.69 -2.09
CA SER A 308 -7.97 26.72 -1.21
C SER A 308 -8.11 26.42 0.29
N ALA A 309 -9.09 25.60 0.70
CA ALA A 309 -9.32 25.20 2.08
C ALA A 309 -8.76 23.81 2.44
N SER A 310 -8.10 23.13 1.51
CA SER A 310 -7.45 21.83 1.73
C SER A 310 -5.96 22.02 2.03
N PRO A 311 -5.33 21.10 2.78
CA PRO A 311 -3.90 21.19 3.04
C PRO A 311 -3.09 21.08 1.73
N SER A 312 -2.02 21.86 1.65
CA SER A 312 -0.92 21.63 0.71
C SER A 312 0.02 20.56 1.25
N PHE A 313 0.63 19.79 0.37
CA PHE A 313 1.52 18.70 0.74
C PHE A 313 2.91 18.98 0.20
N GLU A 314 3.85 19.37 1.06
CA GLU A 314 5.21 19.65 0.64
C GLU A 314 5.81 18.44 -0.12
N ASN A 315 6.41 18.70 -1.28
CA ASN A 315 6.94 17.67 -2.19
C ASN A 315 5.92 16.61 -2.66
N GLY A 316 4.62 16.87 -2.48
CA GLY A 316 3.55 15.95 -2.90
C GLY A 316 3.44 14.68 -2.07
N ILE A 317 3.98 14.65 -0.84
CA ILE A 317 3.91 13.49 0.05
C ILE A 317 3.33 13.86 1.42
N THR A 318 2.80 12.89 2.15
CA THR A 318 2.37 13.10 3.53
C THR A 318 2.39 11.81 4.35
N ASN A 319 2.64 11.90 5.66
CA ASN A 319 2.35 10.80 6.58
C ASN A 319 0.83 10.74 6.80
N GLY A 320 0.23 9.56 6.70
CA GLY A 320 -1.21 9.38 6.74
C GLY A 320 -1.84 9.95 8.02
N ALA A 321 -1.28 9.61 9.19
CA ALA A 321 -1.78 10.12 10.47
C ALA A 321 -1.57 11.63 10.65
N ALA A 322 -0.49 12.21 10.09
CA ALA A 322 -0.27 13.66 10.10
C ALA A 322 -1.34 14.39 9.27
N TRP A 323 -1.75 13.80 8.15
CA TRP A 323 -2.84 14.35 7.34
C TRP A 323 -4.17 14.22 8.07
N TYR A 324 -4.60 12.99 8.38
CA TYR A 324 -5.71 12.73 9.29
C TYR A 324 -5.67 11.27 9.78
N PRO A 325 -5.82 11.01 11.09
CA PRO A 325 -5.81 9.64 11.58
C PRO A 325 -6.96 8.78 11.01
N LEU A 326 -6.59 7.59 10.52
CA LEU A 326 -7.46 6.67 9.79
C LEU A 326 -7.36 5.28 10.40
N THR A 327 -8.42 4.83 11.10
CA THR A 327 -8.45 3.50 11.71
C THR A 327 -8.90 2.41 10.73
N GLY A 328 -8.15 1.31 10.67
CA GLY A 328 -8.50 0.10 9.91
C GLY A 328 -8.31 0.24 8.40
N GLY A 329 -7.25 0.93 8.00
CA GLY A 329 -6.86 1.10 6.60
C GLY A 329 -6.15 -0.15 6.03
N MET A 330 -6.27 -0.32 4.72
CA MET A 330 -5.60 -1.41 3.99
C MET A 330 -4.07 -1.25 3.97
N GLN A 331 -3.60 -0.01 3.92
CA GLN A 331 -2.19 0.34 3.86
C GLN A 331 -1.41 -0.16 5.07
N ASP A 332 -1.84 0.22 6.28
CA ASP A 332 -1.21 -0.22 7.52
C ASP A 332 -1.33 -1.75 7.71
N PHE A 333 -2.43 -2.36 7.22
CA PHE A 333 -2.61 -3.81 7.29
C PHE A 333 -1.55 -4.58 6.48
N ASN A 334 -1.26 -4.14 5.25
CA ASN A 334 -0.23 -4.73 4.40
C ASN A 334 1.14 -4.75 5.09
N TYR A 335 1.51 -3.63 5.70
CA TYR A 335 2.83 -3.45 6.30
C TYR A 335 2.98 -4.25 7.61
N VAL A 336 2.02 -4.11 8.53
CA VAL A 336 2.14 -4.67 9.88
C VAL A 336 2.01 -6.19 9.89
N TRP A 337 1.09 -6.76 9.11
CA TRP A 337 0.82 -8.20 9.16
C TRP A 337 1.62 -9.01 8.13
N HIS A 338 2.03 -8.39 7.02
CA HIS A 338 2.62 -9.10 5.89
C HIS A 338 3.96 -8.51 5.41
N GLY A 339 4.44 -7.42 6.01
CA GLY A 339 5.70 -6.79 5.64
C GLY A 339 5.69 -6.13 4.26
N CYS A 340 4.55 -6.10 3.57
CA CYS A 340 4.37 -5.48 2.26
C CYS A 340 4.31 -3.96 2.40
N LEU A 341 5.16 -3.26 1.66
CA LEU A 341 5.23 -1.80 1.71
C LEU A 341 4.13 -1.21 0.82
N GLU A 342 2.98 -0.86 1.40
CA GLU A 342 1.88 -0.21 0.68
C GLU A 342 1.90 1.31 0.85
N VAL A 343 1.72 2.05 -0.24
CA VAL A 343 1.54 3.51 -0.25
C VAL A 343 0.18 3.86 -0.85
N THR A 344 -0.53 4.79 -0.23
CA THR A 344 -1.80 5.33 -0.74
C THR A 344 -1.51 6.47 -1.71
N LEU A 345 -1.95 6.33 -2.96
CA LEU A 345 -1.69 7.25 -4.05
C LEU A 345 -2.99 7.99 -4.40
N GLU A 346 -3.13 9.22 -3.92
CA GLU A 346 -4.23 10.11 -4.30
C GLU A 346 -3.89 10.75 -5.65
N VAL A 347 -4.44 10.21 -6.74
CA VAL A 347 -4.00 10.52 -8.12
C VAL A 347 -4.84 11.59 -8.81
N SER A 348 -5.93 12.04 -8.19
CA SER A 348 -6.82 13.06 -8.77
C SER A 348 -7.55 13.88 -7.72
N CYS A 349 -7.59 15.19 -7.91
CA CYS A 349 -8.41 16.07 -7.08
C CYS A 349 -9.91 15.79 -7.21
N CYS A 350 -10.38 15.62 -8.45
CA CYS A 350 -11.75 15.22 -8.73
C CYS A 350 -11.87 13.69 -8.59
N LYS A 351 -12.81 13.22 -7.76
CA LYS A 351 -13.01 11.77 -7.54
C LYS A 351 -13.49 11.04 -8.79
N PHE A 352 -14.47 11.62 -9.48
CA PHE A 352 -15.04 11.09 -10.71
C PHE A 352 -15.13 12.19 -11.79
N PRO A 353 -13.99 12.54 -12.43
CA PRO A 353 -13.96 13.60 -13.45
C PRO A 353 -14.77 13.23 -14.70
N PRO A 354 -15.03 14.18 -15.60
CA PRO A 354 -15.52 13.86 -16.93
C PRO A 354 -14.53 12.98 -17.72
N ALA A 355 -15.04 12.05 -18.53
CA ALA A 355 -14.24 11.06 -19.25
C ALA A 355 -13.17 11.67 -20.18
N TYR A 356 -13.43 12.86 -20.74
CA TYR A 356 -12.47 13.54 -21.62
C TYR A 356 -11.15 13.91 -20.91
N GLU A 357 -11.10 13.93 -19.59
CA GLU A 357 -9.87 14.18 -18.81
C GLU A 357 -9.03 12.92 -18.58
N LEU A 358 -9.56 11.71 -18.82
CA LEU A 358 -8.88 10.46 -18.49
C LEU A 358 -7.49 10.34 -19.14
N ARG A 359 -7.35 10.81 -20.39
CA ARG A 359 -6.05 10.83 -21.08
C ARG A 359 -5.00 11.63 -20.31
N LYS A 360 -5.38 12.81 -19.83
CA LYS A 360 -4.50 13.67 -19.05
C LYS A 360 -4.10 13.02 -17.73
N TYR A 361 -5.02 12.35 -17.04
CA TYR A 361 -4.69 11.62 -15.81
C TYR A 361 -3.71 10.47 -16.07
N TRP A 362 -3.88 9.74 -17.18
CA TRP A 362 -2.91 8.74 -17.60
C TRP A 362 -1.53 9.35 -17.85
N ASP A 363 -1.47 10.42 -18.66
CA ASP A 363 -0.20 11.09 -19.00
C ASP A 363 0.51 11.63 -17.75
N ASP A 364 -0.25 12.19 -16.80
CA ASP A 364 0.29 12.73 -15.54
C ASP A 364 0.88 11.61 -14.63
N ASN A 365 0.38 10.35 -14.72
CA ASN A 365 0.72 9.24 -13.80
C ASN A 365 1.58 8.13 -14.42
N GLN A 366 1.66 8.01 -15.75
CA GLN A 366 2.28 6.87 -16.43
C GLN A 366 3.70 6.60 -15.92
N LEU A 367 4.57 7.62 -15.88
CA LEU A 367 5.95 7.45 -15.45
C LEU A 367 6.04 7.07 -13.97
N SER A 368 5.24 7.70 -13.11
CA SER A 368 5.17 7.39 -11.68
C SER A 368 4.82 5.94 -11.41
N LEU A 369 3.81 5.40 -12.11
CA LEU A 369 3.37 4.03 -11.92
C LEU A 369 4.49 3.03 -12.22
N ILE A 370 5.24 3.26 -13.29
CA ILE A 370 6.36 2.39 -13.70
C ILE A 370 7.54 2.52 -12.74
N LYS A 371 7.95 3.75 -12.41
CA LYS A 371 9.09 3.99 -11.51
C LYS A 371 8.85 3.44 -10.12
N PHE A 372 7.62 3.57 -9.60
CA PHE A 372 7.26 2.99 -8.31
C PHE A 372 7.37 1.46 -8.32
N LEU A 373 6.87 0.76 -9.34
CA LEU A 373 6.99 -0.71 -9.43
C LEU A 373 8.45 -1.19 -9.41
N ALA A 374 9.36 -0.42 -10.00
CA ALA A 374 10.77 -0.75 -10.05
C ALA A 374 11.46 -0.71 -8.67
N GLU A 375 10.93 0.02 -7.69
CA GLU A 375 11.49 0.08 -6.34
C GLU A 375 11.44 -1.26 -5.59
N ALA A 376 10.65 -2.24 -6.06
CA ALA A 376 10.70 -3.60 -5.55
C ALA A 376 12.05 -4.30 -5.76
N HIS A 377 12.89 -3.78 -6.66
CA HIS A 377 14.24 -4.28 -6.96
C HIS A 377 15.35 -3.58 -6.18
N ARG A 378 15.01 -2.75 -5.18
CA ARG A 378 15.97 -2.11 -4.28
C ARG A 378 16.14 -2.93 -2.99
N GLY A 379 17.26 -2.72 -2.30
CA GLY A 379 17.44 -3.19 -0.93
C GLY A 379 18.21 -4.50 -0.87
N VAL A 380 17.62 -5.53 -0.26
CA VAL A 380 18.21 -6.85 -0.12
C VAL A 380 17.22 -7.93 -0.53
N GLN A 381 17.71 -8.98 -1.15
CA GLN A 381 16.96 -10.18 -1.46
C GLN A 381 17.85 -11.42 -1.33
N GLY A 382 17.26 -12.59 -1.18
CA GLY A 382 18.01 -13.83 -1.20
C GLY A 382 17.24 -14.99 -0.62
N PHE A 383 17.97 -16.01 -0.18
CA PHE A 383 17.41 -17.27 0.26
C PHE A 383 17.84 -17.63 1.68
N VAL A 384 16.93 -18.23 2.46
CA VAL A 384 17.22 -18.89 3.72
C VAL A 384 17.12 -20.40 3.55
N MET A 385 18.25 -21.09 3.75
CA MET A 385 18.40 -22.53 3.48
C MET A 385 18.95 -23.28 4.71
N ASP A 386 18.76 -24.59 4.75
CA ASP A 386 19.46 -25.49 5.68
C ASP A 386 20.88 -25.85 5.15
N PRO A 387 21.72 -26.59 5.93
CA PRO A 387 23.05 -27.00 5.48
C PRO A 387 23.07 -27.95 4.27
N ASN A 388 21.94 -28.60 3.97
CA ASN A 388 21.78 -29.48 2.81
C ASN A 388 21.35 -28.72 1.55
N GLY A 389 21.11 -27.40 1.66
CA GLY A 389 20.60 -26.56 0.57
C GLY A 389 19.08 -26.59 0.41
N SER A 390 18.34 -27.17 1.36
CA SER A 390 16.88 -27.18 1.36
C SER A 390 16.32 -25.82 1.81
N PRO A 391 15.26 -25.30 1.16
CA PRO A 391 14.65 -24.04 1.55
C PRO A 391 13.94 -24.12 2.90
N ILE A 392 14.07 -23.05 3.69
CA ILE A 392 13.36 -22.90 4.96
C ILE A 392 12.17 -21.96 4.72
N GLU A 393 10.97 -22.55 4.63
CA GLU A 393 9.71 -21.83 4.56
C GLU A 393 9.40 -21.11 5.87
N LYS A 394 8.84 -19.88 5.79
CA LYS A 394 8.36 -19.12 6.95
C LYS A 394 9.42 -18.88 8.04
N ALA A 395 10.70 -18.84 7.67
CA ALA A 395 11.70 -18.24 8.52
C ALA A 395 11.28 -16.79 8.80
N GLN A 396 11.33 -16.37 10.05
CA GLN A 396 11.03 -15.01 10.48
C GLN A 396 12.30 -14.17 10.36
N LEU A 397 12.18 -13.04 9.68
CA LEU A 397 13.27 -12.11 9.42
C LEU A 397 12.93 -10.75 10.00
N LYS A 398 13.95 -10.07 10.51
CA LYS A 398 13.85 -8.71 11.04
C LYS A 398 15.13 -7.96 10.75
N ILE A 399 15.02 -6.69 10.35
CA ILE A 399 16.18 -5.81 10.31
C ILE A 399 16.41 -5.27 11.72
N LYS A 400 17.60 -5.48 12.28
CA LYS A 400 17.92 -5.00 13.63
C LYS A 400 17.70 -3.49 13.72
N GLY A 401 16.93 -3.07 14.73
CA GLY A 401 16.53 -1.68 14.89
C GLY A 401 15.25 -1.27 14.13
N ARG A 402 14.65 -2.17 13.33
CA ARG A 402 13.32 -1.97 12.73
C ARG A 402 12.33 -2.98 13.31
N ASP A 403 11.37 -2.49 14.10
CA ASP A 403 10.38 -3.31 14.80
C ASP A 403 9.21 -3.76 13.91
N VAL A 404 9.53 -4.33 12.75
CA VAL A 404 8.58 -5.01 11.86
C VAL A 404 9.24 -6.25 11.27
N GLY A 405 8.56 -7.39 11.37
CA GLY A 405 9.04 -8.65 10.81
C GLY A 405 8.56 -8.87 9.38
N PHE A 406 9.23 -9.77 8.67
CA PHE A 406 8.80 -10.35 7.40
C PHE A 406 9.21 -11.83 7.37
N ALA A 407 8.77 -12.57 6.36
CA ALA A 407 8.97 -14.03 6.31
C ALA A 407 9.55 -14.48 4.97
N THR A 408 10.11 -15.69 4.95
CA THR A 408 10.47 -16.36 3.70
C THR A 408 9.28 -17.06 3.04
N THR A 409 9.32 -17.14 1.71
CA THR A 409 8.38 -17.93 0.92
C THR A 409 8.56 -19.43 1.16
N LYS A 410 7.69 -20.26 0.57
CA LYS A 410 7.88 -21.73 0.51
C LYS A 410 9.19 -22.18 -0.15
N TYR A 411 9.84 -21.30 -0.92
CA TYR A 411 11.13 -21.55 -1.56
C TYR A 411 12.29 -20.93 -0.78
N GLY A 412 12.05 -20.46 0.44
CA GLY A 412 13.07 -19.82 1.28
C GLY A 412 13.45 -18.42 0.81
N GLU A 413 12.72 -17.83 -0.14
CA GLU A 413 13.05 -16.51 -0.69
C GLU A 413 12.60 -15.39 0.25
N PHE A 414 13.34 -14.30 0.28
CA PHE A 414 12.90 -13.06 0.90
C PHE A 414 13.34 -11.86 0.08
N TRP A 415 12.59 -10.76 0.25
CA TRP A 415 12.90 -9.45 -0.29
C TRP A 415 12.64 -8.41 0.80
N ARG A 416 13.49 -7.39 0.84
CA ARG A 416 13.30 -6.23 1.71
C ARG A 416 13.84 -4.99 1.05
N VAL A 417 12.94 -4.06 0.72
CA VAL A 417 13.32 -2.73 0.23
C VAL A 417 13.93 -1.93 1.37
N LEU A 418 15.12 -1.38 1.15
CA LEU A 418 15.90 -0.62 2.11
C LEU A 418 16.64 0.50 1.39
N MET A 419 16.89 1.59 2.11
CA MET A 419 17.77 2.65 1.61
C MET A 419 19.24 2.20 1.63
N PRO A 420 20.15 2.86 0.88
CA PRO A 420 21.57 2.57 0.96
C PRO A 420 22.09 2.72 2.40
N GLY A 421 22.86 1.74 2.87
CA GLY A 421 23.31 1.71 4.26
C GLY A 421 23.87 0.35 4.70
N VAL A 422 24.32 0.28 5.95
CA VAL A 422 24.80 -0.96 6.58
C VAL A 422 23.74 -1.45 7.56
N TYR A 423 23.40 -2.73 7.46
CA TYR A 423 22.30 -3.33 8.19
C TYR A 423 22.71 -4.68 8.78
N LYS A 424 21.92 -5.13 9.76
CA LYS A 424 22.00 -6.46 10.34
C LYS A 424 20.65 -7.15 10.20
N LEU A 425 20.64 -8.30 9.56
CA LEU A 425 19.49 -9.18 9.41
C LEU A 425 19.46 -10.20 10.54
N GLU A 426 18.39 -10.22 11.31
CA GLU A 426 18.12 -11.21 12.35
C GLU A 426 17.17 -12.26 11.75
N VAL A 427 17.60 -13.53 11.75
CA VAL A 427 16.85 -14.66 11.15
C VAL A 427 16.54 -15.69 12.24
N PHE A 428 15.26 -16.03 12.35
CA PHE A 428 14.73 -17.05 13.25
C PHE A 428 13.94 -18.09 12.46
N ALA A 429 14.14 -19.36 12.77
CA ALA A 429 13.34 -20.45 12.23
C ALA A 429 13.23 -21.57 13.27
N ASP A 430 12.04 -22.16 13.41
CA ASP A 430 11.81 -23.25 14.35
C ASP A 430 12.74 -24.45 14.04
N GLY A 431 13.39 -24.99 15.06
CA GLY A 431 14.37 -26.07 14.90
C GLY A 431 15.77 -25.63 14.45
N PHE A 432 16.03 -24.32 14.34
CA PHE A 432 17.34 -23.77 14.00
C PHE A 432 17.86 -22.81 15.08
N VAL A 433 19.18 -22.65 15.14
CA VAL A 433 19.82 -21.63 15.98
C VAL A 433 19.61 -20.25 15.31
N PRO A 434 19.12 -19.23 16.05
CA PRO A 434 18.95 -17.88 15.51
C PRO A 434 20.27 -17.33 14.96
N ARG A 435 20.19 -16.56 13.87
CA ARG A 435 21.38 -16.06 13.17
C ARG A 435 21.26 -14.58 12.86
N ASP A 436 22.33 -13.85 13.18
CA ASP A 436 22.52 -12.46 12.78
C ASP A 436 23.50 -12.40 11.60
N VAL A 437 23.17 -11.62 10.57
CA VAL A 437 24.01 -11.46 9.37
C VAL A 437 24.16 -9.98 9.01
N ASP A 438 25.39 -9.49 9.01
CA ASP A 438 25.72 -8.13 8.56
C ASP A 438 25.73 -8.06 7.03
N PHE A 439 25.16 -7.00 6.46
CA PHE A 439 25.14 -6.74 5.02
C PHE A 439 25.09 -5.24 4.70
N MET A 440 25.37 -4.89 3.45
CA MET A 440 25.32 -3.52 2.96
C MET A 440 24.36 -3.42 1.78
N VAL A 441 23.55 -2.36 1.74
CA VAL A 441 22.70 -1.99 0.61
C VAL A 441 23.38 -0.86 -0.15
N VAL A 442 23.47 -1.02 -1.46
CA VAL A 442 23.98 0.00 -2.38
C VAL A 442 22.83 0.55 -3.24
N GLU A 443 23.07 1.67 -3.93
CA GLU A 443 22.02 2.41 -4.61
C GLU A 443 21.55 1.75 -5.93
N GLN A 444 22.44 1.05 -6.63
CA GLN A 444 22.23 0.66 -8.04
C GLN A 444 21.57 -0.70 -8.23
N HIS A 445 21.73 -1.62 -7.29
CA HIS A 445 21.23 -2.99 -7.42
C HIS A 445 20.88 -3.58 -6.04
N PRO A 446 19.94 -4.53 -5.97
CA PRO A 446 19.63 -5.20 -4.73
C PRO A 446 20.83 -6.03 -4.28
N THR A 447 21.09 -6.04 -2.99
CA THR A 447 22.11 -6.91 -2.39
C THR A 447 21.58 -8.33 -2.35
N LEU A 448 22.31 -9.28 -2.96
CA LEU A 448 22.00 -10.70 -2.83
C LEU A 448 22.58 -11.26 -1.54
N LEU A 449 21.74 -11.75 -0.64
CA LEU A 449 22.13 -12.26 0.68
C LEU A 449 21.50 -13.64 0.94
N ASN A 450 22.31 -14.68 0.82
CA ASN A 450 21.89 -16.04 1.17
C ASN A 450 22.32 -16.38 2.60
N VAL A 451 21.40 -16.98 3.36
CA VAL A 451 21.59 -17.32 4.78
C VAL A 451 21.41 -18.83 4.97
N THR A 452 22.43 -19.50 5.48
CA THR A 452 22.34 -20.93 5.84
C THR A 452 22.11 -21.08 7.34
N MET A 453 20.97 -21.60 7.76
CA MET A 453 20.64 -21.82 9.17
C MET A 453 21.30 -23.10 9.69
N GLN A 454 21.71 -23.11 10.97
CA GLN A 454 22.26 -24.30 11.61
C GLN A 454 21.18 -24.97 12.47
N PRO A 455 20.92 -26.28 12.33
CA PRO A 455 19.95 -26.98 13.17
C PRO A 455 20.27 -26.80 14.65
N SER A 456 19.25 -26.58 15.48
CA SER A 456 19.44 -26.62 16.92
C SER A 456 19.80 -28.06 17.32
N LYS A 457 20.73 -28.21 18.27
CA LYS A 457 21.02 -29.55 18.83
C LYS A 457 19.71 -30.09 19.40
N PRO A 458 19.32 -31.36 19.12
CA PRO A 458 18.16 -31.95 19.79
C PRO A 458 18.38 -31.85 21.30
N SER A 459 17.39 -31.32 22.03
CA SER A 459 17.46 -31.35 23.48
C SER A 459 17.56 -32.81 23.89
N SER A 460 18.63 -33.16 24.59
CA SER A 460 18.83 -34.49 25.19
C SER A 460 17.92 -34.67 26.42
N ALA A 461 16.64 -34.29 26.28
CA ALA A 461 15.64 -34.30 27.33
C ALA A 461 14.35 -34.92 26.82
N GLU A 462 14.46 -36.08 26.16
CA GLU A 462 13.39 -37.07 26.01
C GLU A 462 14.00 -38.43 25.63
N SER A 463 14.94 -38.91 26.45
CA SER A 463 15.41 -40.30 26.37
C SER A 463 15.78 -40.85 27.75
N SER A 464 14.82 -40.87 28.67
CA SER A 464 14.89 -41.75 29.84
C SER A 464 13.51 -41.93 30.47
N ALA A 465 12.63 -42.65 29.80
CA ALA A 465 11.55 -43.38 30.46
C ALA A 465 11.89 -44.88 30.40
N SER A 466 12.97 -45.28 31.08
CA SER A 466 13.15 -46.67 31.46
C SER A 466 12.18 -46.97 32.60
N GLN A 467 11.27 -47.91 32.37
CA GLN A 467 10.36 -48.43 33.38
C GLN A 467 11.14 -48.96 34.60
N PRO A 468 10.71 -48.72 35.85
CA PRO A 468 11.23 -49.46 36.98
C PRO A 468 10.61 -50.87 36.99
N GLU A 469 11.48 -51.88 36.90
CA GLU A 469 11.19 -53.28 37.22
C GLU A 469 10.64 -53.39 38.65
N LEU A 470 9.42 -53.90 38.77
CA LEU A 470 8.86 -54.35 40.04
C LEU A 470 9.28 -55.81 40.27
N GLU A 471 10.20 -55.98 41.22
CA GLU A 471 10.69 -57.25 41.72
C GLU A 471 9.56 -58.03 42.41
N VAL A 472 9.20 -59.20 41.88
CA VAL A 472 8.21 -60.12 42.48
C VAL A 472 8.95 -61.27 43.16
N ARG A 473 8.80 -61.39 44.50
CA ARG A 473 9.05 -62.63 45.25
C ARG A 473 7.75 -63.29 45.72
N PRO A 474 7.69 -64.64 45.83
CA PRO A 474 6.45 -65.38 45.67
C PRO A 474 5.88 -65.91 46.99
N GLN A 475 4.54 -66.06 47.07
CA GLN A 475 3.94 -67.12 47.90
C GLN A 475 2.69 -67.78 47.25
N LYS A 476 2.68 -69.11 47.41
CA LYS A 476 1.74 -70.19 47.04
C LYS A 476 0.32 -69.96 47.64
N LYS A 477 -0.84 -70.50 47.20
CA LYS A 477 -1.26 -71.64 46.35
C LYS A 477 -2.80 -71.52 46.10
N LYS A 478 -3.26 -71.81 44.85
CA LYS A 478 -4.49 -72.49 44.32
C LYS A 478 -5.80 -72.70 45.16
N PRO A 479 -6.96 -73.08 44.54
CA PRO A 479 -7.45 -73.00 43.14
C PRO A 479 -8.93 -72.48 43.02
N SER A 480 -9.52 -72.19 41.85
CA SER A 480 -10.24 -73.17 40.99
C SER A 480 -10.96 -72.53 39.77
N SER A 481 -11.08 -73.36 38.71
CA SER A 481 -12.06 -73.41 37.58
C SER A 481 -12.30 -72.16 36.71
N VAL A 482 -12.13 -72.09 35.37
CA VAL A 482 -12.33 -72.96 34.16
C VAL A 482 -13.43 -72.34 33.25
N VAL A 483 -13.00 -71.93 32.03
CA VAL A 483 -13.67 -71.89 30.70
C VAL A 483 -14.79 -70.83 30.47
N ALA A 484 -14.62 -69.81 29.59
CA ALA A 484 -14.61 -69.75 28.09
C ALA A 484 -15.99 -70.03 27.46
N LEU A 485 -16.51 -69.48 26.35
CA LEU A 485 -16.06 -68.78 25.14
C LEU A 485 -17.19 -67.81 24.66
N VAL A 486 -16.90 -66.62 24.10
CA VAL A 486 -16.81 -66.21 22.66
C VAL A 486 -17.98 -66.63 21.72
N ARG A 487 -18.69 -65.66 21.13
CA ARG A 487 -18.69 -65.30 19.66
C ARG A 487 -19.89 -64.43 19.20
N ASN A 488 -19.55 -63.38 18.44
CA ASN A 488 -20.33 -62.58 17.44
C ASN A 488 -21.09 -63.46 16.40
N PRO A 489 -22.03 -63.00 15.51
CA PRO A 489 -21.91 -61.79 14.65
C PRO A 489 -23.19 -61.14 13.97
N THR A 490 -22.94 -60.01 13.25
CA THR A 490 -23.50 -59.53 11.94
C THR A 490 -24.96 -59.08 11.65
N ARG A 491 -25.02 -57.93 10.92
CA ARG A 491 -25.83 -57.50 9.74
C ARG A 491 -27.30 -57.04 9.85
N GLY A 492 -27.55 -55.83 9.32
CA GLY A 492 -28.57 -55.60 8.26
C GLY A 492 -29.67 -54.55 8.51
N PRO A 493 -30.23 -53.89 7.46
CA PRO A 493 -30.73 -52.49 7.47
C PRO A 493 -32.25 -52.31 7.16
N THR A 494 -32.83 -51.10 7.34
CA THR A 494 -34.03 -50.50 6.64
C THR A 494 -34.47 -49.19 7.35
N THR A 495 -34.41 -47.99 6.75
CA THR A 495 -35.38 -47.22 5.92
C THR A 495 -36.66 -46.66 6.58
N SER A 496 -36.96 -45.40 6.21
CA SER A 496 -38.27 -44.68 6.11
C SER A 496 -38.91 -44.10 7.38
N THR A 497 -39.71 -43.02 7.41
CA THR A 497 -39.92 -41.76 6.67
C THR A 497 -40.93 -40.95 7.52
N THR A 498 -40.98 -39.62 7.35
CA THR A 498 -42.18 -38.73 7.38
C THR A 498 -42.68 -38.04 8.68
N THR A 499 -42.79 -36.70 8.55
CA THR A 499 -43.85 -35.75 9.04
C THR A 499 -44.05 -35.59 10.57
N THR A 500 -44.40 -34.44 11.15
CA THR A 500 -45.10 -33.23 10.67
C THR A 500 -44.84 -32.08 11.66
N ALA A 501 -44.95 -30.85 11.19
CA ALA A 501 -44.97 -29.62 11.99
C ALA A 501 -46.26 -29.48 12.83
N THR A 502 -46.20 -28.74 13.94
CA THR A 502 -47.36 -28.02 14.48
C THR A 502 -46.92 -26.72 15.14
N THR A 503 -47.46 -25.64 14.58
CA THR A 503 -47.42 -24.25 15.04
C THR A 503 -48.42 -24.05 16.18
N ILE A 504 -48.07 -23.31 17.24
CA ILE A 504 -49.03 -22.56 18.06
C ILE A 504 -48.45 -21.19 18.38
N SER A 505 -49.28 -20.17 18.17
CA SER A 505 -49.04 -18.75 18.35
C SER A 505 -49.82 -18.17 19.55
N THR A 506 -49.36 -17.01 20.03
CA THR A 506 -50.05 -15.98 20.86
C THR A 506 -50.26 -16.34 22.35
N SER A 507 -50.21 -15.44 23.35
CA SER A 507 -50.29 -13.98 23.44
C SER A 507 -49.73 -13.43 24.78
N THR A 508 -49.17 -12.22 24.74
CA THR A 508 -49.21 -11.11 25.74
C THR A 508 -49.39 -11.36 27.25
N ALA A 509 -48.50 -10.80 28.08
CA ALA A 509 -48.86 -9.83 29.15
C ALA A 509 -47.62 -9.18 29.82
N THR A 510 -47.85 -7.95 30.24
CA THR A 510 -46.99 -6.93 30.85
C THR A 510 -46.47 -7.24 32.27
N GLY A 511 -45.30 -6.73 32.65
CA GLY A 511 -44.88 -6.68 34.06
C GLY A 511 -43.55 -5.96 34.32
N LYS A 512 -43.64 -4.74 34.90
CA LYS A 512 -42.54 -3.93 35.46
C LYS A 512 -41.75 -4.70 36.53
N TRP A 513 -40.41 -4.55 36.55
CA TRP A 513 -39.62 -4.71 37.79
C TRP A 513 -38.46 -3.69 37.87
N ARG A 514 -38.44 -2.95 38.98
CA ARG A 514 -37.34 -2.09 39.43
C ARG A 514 -36.45 -2.86 40.42
N ARG A 515 -35.14 -2.67 40.25
CA ARG A 515 -34.00 -2.71 41.22
C ARG A 515 -34.05 -3.63 42.44
N ARG A 516 -33.01 -4.46 42.59
CA ARG A 516 -32.17 -4.50 43.81
C ARG A 516 -30.70 -4.81 43.46
N SER A 517 -29.80 -4.03 44.07
CA SER A 517 -28.34 -4.14 44.05
C SER A 517 -27.85 -5.24 44.98
N ILE A 518 -26.75 -5.92 44.63
CA ILE A 518 -25.80 -6.50 45.61
C ILE A 518 -24.37 -6.26 45.10
N CYS A 519 -23.58 -5.57 45.92
CA CYS A 519 -22.14 -5.39 45.81
C CYS A 519 -21.41 -6.64 46.29
N PHE A 520 -20.25 -6.95 45.69
CA PHE A 520 -19.15 -7.61 46.40
C PHE A 520 -17.84 -6.86 46.16
N ARG A 521 -17.26 -6.36 47.26
CA ARG A 521 -15.86 -5.93 47.38
C ARG A 521 -15.02 -7.19 47.64
N ILE A 522 -13.84 -7.28 47.03
CA ILE A 522 -12.74 -8.07 47.59
C ILE A 522 -11.53 -7.16 47.77
N ILE A 523 -10.96 -7.32 48.96
CA ILE A 523 -9.88 -6.60 49.61
C ILE A 523 -8.56 -7.28 49.23
N LEU A 524 -7.55 -6.49 48.86
CA LEU A 524 -6.14 -6.92 48.87
C LEU A 524 -5.42 -6.07 49.92
N VAL A 525 -4.85 -6.73 50.94
CA VAL A 525 -3.96 -6.12 51.93
C VAL A 525 -2.56 -6.73 51.75
N LEU A 526 -1.60 -5.81 51.74
CA LEU A 526 -0.14 -5.93 51.67
C LEU A 526 0.50 -6.55 52.91
N ASP A 527 1.74 -7.06 52.76
CA ASP A 527 3.01 -6.54 53.36
C ASP A 527 4.12 -7.61 53.23
N CYS A 528 5.45 -7.39 53.23
CA CYS A 528 6.40 -6.26 53.25
C CYS A 528 7.78 -6.90 52.85
N LYS A 529 8.63 -6.33 51.96
CA LYS A 529 9.84 -5.47 52.22
C LYS A 529 11.05 -6.25 52.82
N ILE A 530 12.29 -6.21 52.29
CA ILE A 530 13.31 -5.12 52.39
C ILE A 530 14.59 -5.45 51.55
N ARG A 531 15.09 -4.45 50.77
CA ARG A 531 16.46 -3.89 50.47
C ARG A 531 17.73 -4.81 50.40
N ASN A 532 18.85 -4.50 49.71
CA ASN A 532 19.45 -3.26 49.18
C ASN A 532 20.68 -3.61 48.27
N ASP A 533 20.98 -2.79 47.24
CA ASP A 533 22.27 -2.07 47.01
C ASP A 533 22.53 -1.70 45.54
N GLY A 534 22.84 -0.41 45.30
CA GLY A 534 23.29 0.18 44.03
C GLY A 534 24.81 0.08 43.83
N PRO A 535 25.42 0.79 42.84
CA PRO A 535 25.47 2.25 42.88
C PRO A 535 25.29 3.02 41.54
N TYR A 536 25.19 4.34 41.71
CA TYR A 536 24.97 5.48 40.80
C TYR A 536 26.02 5.71 39.69
N TYR A 537 25.63 6.37 38.58
CA TYR A 537 26.28 7.58 38.03
C TYR A 537 25.33 8.44 37.16
N ARG A 538 25.54 9.78 37.20
CA ARG A 538 24.69 10.90 36.73
C ARG A 538 24.79 11.20 35.21
N PRO A 539 23.80 11.89 34.60
CA PRO A 539 23.99 12.60 33.33
C PRO A 539 24.53 14.04 33.53
N ILE A 540 25.44 14.43 32.65
CA ILE A 540 26.14 15.72 32.60
C ILE A 540 25.28 16.77 31.88
N GLN A 541 25.13 17.95 32.49
CA GLN A 541 24.73 19.19 31.84
C GLN A 541 25.95 19.81 31.15
N SER A 542 25.80 20.26 29.89
CA SER A 542 26.72 21.21 29.27
C SER A 542 25.98 22.49 28.89
N SER A 543 26.44 23.59 29.48
CA SER A 543 26.12 24.98 29.23
C SER A 543 26.67 25.49 27.89
N GLN A 544 25.95 26.46 27.29
CA GLN A 544 26.40 27.67 26.55
C GLN A 544 25.26 28.07 25.60
N SER A 545 24.94 29.32 25.27
CA SER A 545 25.29 30.68 25.73
C SER A 545 24.30 31.59 25.01
N GLN A 546 23.79 32.61 25.70
CA GLN A 546 22.92 33.65 25.15
C GLN A 546 23.67 34.51 24.12
N TYR A 547 23.08 34.76 22.96
CA TYR A 547 23.23 36.01 22.23
C TYR A 547 21.93 36.35 21.49
N ARG A 548 21.45 37.57 21.74
CA ARG A 548 20.24 38.20 21.18
C ARG A 548 20.68 39.16 20.06
N PRO A 549 19.81 39.47 19.10
CA PRO A 549 19.62 40.89 18.80
C PRO A 549 18.16 41.32 18.94
N GLN A 550 17.99 42.51 19.51
CA GLN A 550 16.77 43.32 19.48
C GLN A 550 16.66 44.05 18.13
N LEU A 551 15.42 44.31 17.69
CA LEU A 551 14.91 45.58 17.12
C LEU A 551 13.43 45.33 16.80
N ALA A 552 12.52 45.75 17.67
CA ALA A 552 11.83 47.05 17.68
C ALA A 552 10.56 47.05 16.81
N ALA A 553 9.41 46.95 17.49
CA ALA A 553 8.12 47.38 16.99
C ALA A 553 7.88 48.84 17.40
N PRO A 554 7.01 49.59 16.71
CA PRO A 554 6.29 50.68 17.34
C PRO A 554 4.83 50.27 17.60
N ALA A 555 4.39 50.55 18.83
CA ALA A 555 3.01 50.56 19.24
C ALA A 555 2.39 51.94 18.94
N ALA A 556 1.10 51.98 18.64
CA ALA A 556 0.24 53.13 18.92
C ALA A 556 -1.12 52.62 19.41
N GLN A 557 -1.43 52.96 20.66
CA GLN A 557 -2.74 52.83 21.27
C GLN A 557 -3.66 53.97 20.78
N THR A 558 -4.96 53.70 20.68
CA THR A 558 -6.01 54.54 21.30
C THR A 558 -7.35 53.82 21.22
N SER A 559 -7.94 53.58 22.40
CA SER A 559 -9.35 53.26 22.58
C SER A 559 -10.18 54.53 22.55
N LEU A 560 -11.43 54.48 22.06
CA LEU A 560 -12.62 55.06 22.71
C LEU A 560 -13.90 54.78 21.88
N GLY A 561 -14.89 54.16 22.54
CA GLY A 561 -16.30 54.60 22.56
C GLY A 561 -17.21 54.48 21.33
N GLY A 562 -18.07 53.45 21.33
CA GLY A 562 -19.53 53.60 21.51
C GLY A 562 -20.42 54.15 20.37
N GLY A 563 -21.61 53.54 20.24
CA GLY A 563 -22.82 54.20 19.75
C GLY A 563 -23.42 53.66 18.45
N GLY A 564 -24.63 53.09 18.53
CA GLY A 564 -25.38 52.59 17.38
C GLY A 564 -26.12 53.67 16.59
N GLY A 565 -26.86 53.25 15.57
CA GLY A 565 -27.77 54.13 14.83
C GLY A 565 -28.04 53.68 13.41
N SER A 566 -29.26 53.19 13.20
CA SER A 566 -29.99 53.06 11.94
C SER A 566 -29.88 54.26 10.99
N SER A 567 -29.90 54.02 9.67
CA SER A 567 -31.04 54.35 8.77
C SER A 567 -30.64 54.52 7.30
N SER A 568 -31.46 53.92 6.43
CA SER A 568 -31.99 54.44 5.15
C SER A 568 -31.06 54.82 3.99
N SER A 569 -31.33 54.16 2.85
CA SER A 569 -31.79 54.76 1.56
C SER A 569 -30.65 55.28 0.69
N SER A 570 -30.61 55.14 -0.63
CA SER A 570 -31.53 54.66 -1.68
C SER A 570 -30.77 54.78 -3.00
N SER A 571 -31.23 54.07 -4.05
CA SER A 571 -31.28 54.50 -5.47
C SER A 571 -30.00 55.00 -6.16
N SER A 572 -29.68 54.69 -7.41
CA SER A 572 -30.33 54.02 -8.54
C SER A 572 -29.37 54.18 -9.73
N SER A 573 -29.53 53.35 -10.78
CA SER A 573 -29.44 53.68 -12.22
C SER A 573 -28.21 54.45 -12.72
N SER A 574 -27.46 54.13 -13.77
CA SER A 574 -27.70 53.44 -15.07
C SER A 574 -26.64 54.10 -15.97
N SER A 575 -25.87 53.32 -16.74
CA SER A 575 -25.88 53.31 -18.22
C SER A 575 -24.83 54.22 -18.88
N ASP A 576 -24.45 53.80 -20.09
CA ASP A 576 -23.60 54.41 -21.14
C ASP A 576 -22.27 53.65 -21.31
N GLU A 577 -22.17 52.69 -22.25
CA GLU A 577 -21.90 52.87 -23.70
C GLU A 577 -20.81 53.93 -23.94
N GLY A 578 -19.62 53.63 -24.47
CA GLY A 578 -19.29 52.93 -25.71
C GLY A 578 -18.35 53.84 -26.52
N ILE A 579 -17.66 53.30 -27.53
CA ILE A 579 -16.81 53.95 -28.56
C ILE A 579 -15.28 53.73 -28.42
N LEU A 580 -14.80 52.72 -29.17
CA LEU A 580 -13.80 52.75 -30.29
C LEU A 580 -12.67 53.81 -30.25
N ALA A 581 -11.47 53.64 -30.79
CA ALA A 581 -10.64 52.57 -31.35
C ALA A 581 -9.35 53.27 -31.84
N THR A 582 -8.27 52.48 -32.02
CA THR A 582 -7.14 52.74 -32.93
C THR A 582 -6.08 53.80 -32.55
N LEU A 583 -4.83 53.37 -32.33
CA LEU A 583 -3.74 53.46 -33.32
C LEU A 583 -2.42 52.97 -32.70
N SER A 584 -1.69 52.18 -33.50
CA SER A 584 -0.39 51.61 -33.18
C SER A 584 0.76 52.49 -33.66
N ASN A 585 1.96 52.08 -33.21
CA ASN A 585 3.29 52.24 -33.81
C ASN A 585 4.23 53.28 -33.20
N GLY A 586 5.27 52.71 -32.56
CA GLY A 586 6.66 53.03 -32.88
C GLY A 586 7.35 53.97 -31.90
N PHE A 587 8.32 53.47 -31.12
CA PHE A 587 9.72 53.51 -31.55
C PHE A 587 10.63 52.85 -30.51
N ASN A 588 11.69 52.25 -31.03
CA ASN A 588 12.74 51.52 -30.34
C ASN A 588 13.59 52.37 -29.37
N SER A 589 14.17 51.63 -28.41
CA SER A 589 15.54 51.78 -27.89
C SER A 589 15.81 52.87 -26.85
N LEU A 590 15.92 52.44 -25.59
CA LEU A 590 17.13 52.71 -24.83
C LEU A 590 17.67 51.41 -24.21
N VAL A 591 18.86 51.07 -24.68
CA VAL A 591 19.73 49.94 -24.34
C VAL A 591 20.59 50.31 -23.13
N ASN A 592 20.88 49.31 -22.29
CA ASN A 592 21.99 49.20 -21.35
C ASN A 592 22.10 50.14 -20.14
N ASN A 593 21.96 49.50 -18.97
CA ASN A 593 22.55 49.73 -17.64
C ASN A 593 21.43 49.32 -16.66
N ILE A 594 21.55 48.29 -15.82
CA ILE A 594 22.58 48.11 -14.82
C ILE A 594 22.57 46.61 -14.44
N PHE A 595 23.70 45.93 -14.68
CA PHE A 595 24.14 44.86 -13.79
C PHE A 595 24.74 45.55 -12.55
N GLY A 596 24.33 45.08 -11.37
CA GLY A 596 24.87 45.40 -10.06
C GLY A 596 24.48 44.30 -9.10
#